data_AF-A0A9X3BJJ5-F1
#
_entry.id   AF-A0A9X3BJJ5-F1
#
_cell.length_a   1.000
_cell.length_b   1.000
_cell.length_c   1.000
_cell.angle_alpha   90.00
_cell.angle_beta   90.00
_cell.angle_gamma   90.00
#
_symmetry.space_group_name_H-M   'P 1'
#
loop_
_entity.id
_entity.type
_entity.pdbx_description
1 polymer ?
#
loop_
_entity_poly.entity_id
_entity_poly.type
_entity_poly.pdbx_seq_one_letter_code
_entity_poly.pdbx_strand_id
1 'polypeptide(L)'
;MKPKLINEIKLKYNLKAGVIILLLITLVNSGKSQVTAVVKNSDSSTKVMPINWSGFQKKAPSNKLANTVKATLLNANRFALTTWYHEIKKYQPDSSGYLDLKSKSKVNEYRYRFPAAMSFGIAIAIKTGIYDPSITGVSLQEAKDKT
;
A
#
# COMPACT_ATOMS: atom_id res chain seq x y z
N MET A 1 -57.80 -22.11 49.69
CA MET A 1 -57.57 -22.29 48.23
C MET A 1 -56.69 -21.14 47.75
N LYS A 2 -55.39 -21.35 47.42
CA LYS A 2 -54.54 -20.47 46.55
C LYS A 2 -53.00 -20.70 46.54
N PRO A 3 -52.32 -21.59 47.30
CA PRO A 3 -50.86 -21.76 47.10
C PRO A 3 -50.52 -22.69 45.92
N LYS A 4 -51.28 -23.77 45.73
CA LYS A 4 -51.05 -24.75 44.65
C LYS A 4 -51.32 -24.16 43.25
N LEU A 5 -52.36 -23.33 43.14
CA LEU A 5 -52.72 -22.64 41.90
C LEU A 5 -51.65 -21.61 41.46
N ILE A 6 -51.05 -20.90 42.42
CA ILE A 6 -50.00 -19.90 42.15
C ILE A 6 -48.71 -20.59 41.64
N ASN A 7 -48.35 -21.74 42.21
CA ASN A 7 -47.19 -22.50 41.76
C ASN A 7 -47.40 -23.12 40.37
N GLU A 8 -48.60 -23.62 40.06
CA GLU A 8 -48.91 -24.09 38.71
C GLU A 8 -48.90 -22.98 37.66
N ILE A 9 -49.38 -21.78 38.01
CA ILE A 9 -49.34 -20.62 37.11
C ILE A 9 -47.89 -20.18 36.88
N LYS A 10 -47.07 -20.08 37.93
CA LYS A 10 -45.63 -19.76 37.80
C LYS A 10 -44.87 -20.80 36.96
N LEU A 11 -45.15 -22.09 37.16
CA LEU A 11 -44.50 -23.16 36.40
C LEU A 11 -44.88 -23.10 34.92
N LYS A 12 -46.16 -22.88 34.59
CA LYS A 12 -46.63 -22.71 33.20
C LYS A 12 -46.03 -21.47 32.54
N TYR A 13 -45.86 -20.37 33.27
CA TYR A 13 -45.26 -19.14 32.75
C TYR A 13 -43.76 -19.31 32.48
N ASN A 14 -43.03 -19.93 33.40
CA ASN A 14 -41.59 -20.21 33.25
C ASN A 14 -41.32 -21.22 32.12
N LEU A 15 -42.21 -22.20 31.93
CA LEU A 15 -42.12 -23.15 30.83
C LEU A 15 -42.37 -22.48 29.47
N LYS A 16 -43.40 -21.61 29.39
CA LYS A 16 -43.68 -20.81 28.16
C LYS A 16 -42.54 -19.83 27.86
N ALA A 17 -41.99 -19.15 28.86
CA ALA A 17 -40.84 -18.26 28.70
C ALA A 17 -39.59 -19.02 28.23
N GLY A 18 -39.33 -20.21 28.79
CA GLY A 18 -38.24 -21.08 28.35
C GLY A 18 -38.37 -21.55 26.91
N VAL A 19 -39.59 -21.93 26.49
CA VAL A 19 -39.87 -22.35 25.10
C VAL A 19 -39.69 -21.17 24.11
N ILE A 20 -40.12 -19.96 24.47
CA ILE A 20 -39.95 -18.76 23.64
C ILE A 20 -38.47 -18.39 23.52
N ILE A 21 -37.70 -18.47 24.61
CA ILE A 21 -36.25 -18.23 24.59
C ILE A 21 -35.55 -19.26 23.70
N LEU A 22 -35.93 -20.54 23.79
CA LEU A 22 -35.35 -21.59 22.96
C LEU A 22 -35.68 -21.41 21.47
N LEU A 23 -36.91 -20.98 21.15
CA LEU A 23 -37.33 -20.64 19.78
C LEU A 23 -36.61 -19.41 19.23
N LEU A 24 -36.30 -18.41 20.06
CA LEU A 24 -35.50 -17.26 19.65
C LEU A 24 -34.06 -17.68 19.35
N ILE A 25 -33.45 -18.54 20.17
CA ILE A 25 -32.07 -19.02 19.97
C ILE A 25 -31.95 -19.83 18.66
N THR A 26 -32.95 -20.63 18.30
CA THR A 26 -32.94 -21.39 17.04
C THR A 26 -33.15 -20.51 15.80
N LEU A 27 -33.91 -19.40 15.90
CA LEU A 27 -34.03 -18.43 14.82
C LEU A 27 -32.72 -17.66 14.55
N VAL A 28 -31.93 -17.29 15.57
CA VAL A 28 -30.66 -16.56 15.35
C VAL A 28 -29.61 -17.43 14.65
N ASN A 29 -29.61 -18.75 14.90
CA ASN A 29 -28.67 -19.68 14.26
C ASN A 29 -29.04 -20.06 12.82
N SER A 30 -30.25 -19.74 12.36
CA SER A 30 -30.72 -20.09 11.00
C SER A 30 -30.33 -19.05 9.93
N GLY A 31 -29.79 -17.88 10.33
CA GLY A 31 -29.41 -16.78 9.43
C GLY A 31 -27.94 -16.72 9.02
N LYS A 32 -27.09 -17.67 9.44
CA LYS A 32 -25.66 -17.72 9.06
C LYS A 32 -25.31 -18.92 8.19
N SER A 33 -26.22 -19.33 7.30
CA SER A 33 -25.82 -20.15 6.16
C SER A 33 -25.21 -19.20 5.12
N GLN A 34 -23.96 -18.79 5.37
CA GLN A 34 -23.16 -18.23 4.29
C GLN A 34 -23.02 -19.34 3.26
N VAL A 35 -23.52 -19.08 2.05
CA VAL A 35 -23.20 -19.86 0.87
C VAL A 35 -21.67 -19.89 0.82
N THR A 36 -21.08 -21.02 1.23
CA THR A 36 -19.70 -21.36 0.90
C THR A 36 -19.70 -21.64 -0.59
N ALA A 37 -19.91 -20.61 -1.40
CA ALA A 37 -19.39 -20.60 -2.74
C ALA A 37 -17.90 -20.73 -2.49
N VAL A 38 -17.39 -21.95 -2.71
CA VAL A 38 -15.98 -22.13 -3.00
C VAL A 38 -15.77 -21.23 -4.20
N VAL A 39 -15.34 -19.98 -3.93
CA VAL A 39 -14.66 -19.18 -4.93
C VAL A 39 -13.49 -20.07 -5.28
N LYS A 40 -13.64 -20.78 -6.39
CA LYS A 40 -12.54 -21.47 -7.03
C LYS A 40 -11.58 -20.34 -7.33
N ASN A 41 -10.62 -20.11 -6.42
CA ASN A 41 -9.54 -19.18 -6.64
C ASN A 41 -8.94 -19.65 -7.95
N SER A 42 -9.25 -18.95 -9.04
CA SER A 42 -8.63 -19.22 -10.32
C SER A 42 -7.15 -19.11 -10.03
N ASP A 43 -6.43 -20.22 -10.16
CA ASP A 43 -5.03 -20.34 -9.79
C ASP A 43 -4.28 -19.11 -10.31
N SER A 44 -4.01 -18.14 -9.44
CA SER A 44 -3.50 -16.83 -9.84
C SER A 44 -2.12 -16.95 -10.47
N SER A 45 -1.43 -18.07 -10.22
CA SER A 45 -0.16 -18.43 -10.85
C SER A 45 -0.25 -18.52 -12.39
N THR A 46 -1.44 -18.78 -12.93
CA THR A 46 -1.69 -18.79 -14.39
C THR A 46 -1.97 -17.41 -14.99
N LYS A 47 -2.20 -16.39 -14.14
CA LYS A 47 -2.52 -15.01 -14.57
C LYS A 47 -1.35 -14.03 -14.43
N VAL A 48 -0.31 -14.39 -13.68
CA VAL A 48 0.90 -13.57 -13.52
C VAL A 48 2.12 -14.35 -13.99
N MET A 49 2.76 -13.86 -15.04
CA MET A 49 4.04 -14.41 -15.51
C MET A 49 5.18 -13.57 -14.93
N PRO A 50 6.25 -14.19 -14.39
CA PRO A 50 7.45 -13.47 -14.00
C PRO A 50 8.03 -12.70 -15.19
N ILE A 51 8.52 -11.49 -14.94
CA ILE A 51 9.24 -10.72 -15.96
C ILE A 51 10.49 -11.50 -16.36
N ASN A 52 10.64 -11.79 -17.66
CA ASN A 52 11.87 -12.36 -18.18
C ASN A 52 12.97 -11.30 -18.26
N TRP A 53 13.61 -11.02 -17.11
CA TRP A 53 14.70 -10.04 -17.01
C TRP A 53 15.85 -10.30 -17.98
N SER A 54 16.12 -11.58 -18.29
CA SER A 54 17.17 -11.94 -19.25
C SER A 54 16.90 -11.43 -20.67
N GLY A 55 15.65 -11.14 -21.03
CA GLY A 55 15.28 -10.54 -22.31
C GLY A 55 15.57 -9.03 -22.41
N PHE A 56 15.87 -8.35 -21.30
CA PHE A 56 16.13 -6.90 -21.26
C PHE A 56 17.63 -6.59 -21.40
N GLN A 57 18.26 -7.03 -22.49
CA GLN A 57 19.68 -6.79 -22.78
C GLN A 57 19.95 -5.55 -23.65
N LYS A 58 18.91 -4.83 -24.07
CA LYS A 58 19.09 -3.68 -24.96
C LYS A 58 19.78 -2.53 -24.22
N LYS A 59 20.81 -1.97 -24.86
CA LYS A 59 21.48 -0.75 -24.40
C LYS A 59 20.53 0.45 -24.46
N ALA A 60 20.81 1.46 -23.64
CA ALA A 60 20.09 2.72 -23.69
C ALA A 60 20.15 3.32 -25.12
N PRO A 61 19.04 3.84 -25.66
CA PRO A 61 19.03 4.47 -26.98
C PRO A 61 19.89 5.74 -26.98
N SER A 62 20.54 6.03 -28.11
CA SER A 62 21.51 7.14 -28.26
C SER A 62 21.14 8.14 -29.37
N ASN A 63 19.95 8.03 -29.95
CA ASN A 63 19.47 8.98 -30.95
C ASN A 63 19.18 10.36 -30.31
N LYS A 64 18.96 11.39 -31.15
CA LYS A 64 18.73 12.77 -30.69
C LYS A 64 17.61 12.87 -29.65
N LEU A 65 16.47 12.21 -29.89
CA LEU A 65 15.34 12.24 -28.96
C LEU A 65 15.71 11.58 -27.62
N ALA A 66 16.38 10.43 -27.65
CA ALA A 66 16.84 9.73 -26.46
C ALA A 66 17.82 10.58 -25.64
N ASN A 67 18.75 11.29 -26.30
CA ASN A 67 19.68 12.19 -25.64
C ASN A 67 18.95 13.38 -25.00
N THR A 68 17.94 13.95 -25.67
CA THR A 68 17.07 14.99 -25.09
C THR A 68 16.37 14.48 -23.84
N VAL A 69 15.73 13.30 -23.90
CA VAL A 69 15.02 12.72 -22.74
C VAL A 69 16.00 12.42 -21.60
N LYS A 70 17.18 11.88 -21.90
CA LYS A 70 18.26 11.67 -20.92
C LYS A 70 18.65 12.97 -20.23
N ALA A 71 18.90 14.03 -21.00
CA ALA A 71 19.26 15.33 -20.43
C ALA A 71 18.16 15.89 -19.52
N THR A 72 16.89 15.81 -19.95
CA THR A 72 15.74 16.22 -19.14
C THR A 72 15.64 15.43 -17.85
N LEU A 73 15.80 14.10 -17.91
CA LEU A 73 15.79 13.23 -16.73
C LEU A 73 16.93 13.57 -15.76
N LEU A 74 18.15 13.80 -16.26
CA LEU A 74 19.29 14.17 -15.42
C LEU A 74 19.11 15.54 -14.77
N ASN A 75 18.53 16.52 -15.47
CA ASN A 75 18.18 17.81 -14.89
C ASN A 75 17.09 17.69 -13.82
N ALA A 76 16.07 16.86 -14.06
CA ALA A 76 15.05 16.57 -13.04
C ALA A 76 15.66 15.90 -11.81
N ASN A 77 16.58 14.94 -12.00
CA ASN A 77 17.28 14.27 -10.91
C ASN A 77 18.21 15.22 -10.14
N ARG A 78 18.90 16.14 -10.84
CA ARG A 78 19.67 17.22 -10.20
C ARG A 78 18.77 18.02 -9.28
N PHE A 79 17.67 18.55 -9.78
CA PHE A 79 16.72 19.33 -8.98
C PHE A 79 16.17 18.52 -7.80
N ALA A 80 15.80 17.26 -8.05
CA ALA A 80 15.26 16.35 -7.05
C ALA A 80 16.23 16.15 -5.88
N LEU A 81 17.48 15.81 -6.17
CA LEU A 81 18.51 15.50 -5.18
C LEU A 81 19.11 16.74 -4.50
N THR A 82 18.99 17.91 -5.12
CA THR A 82 19.54 19.17 -4.58
C THR A 82 18.44 20.04 -3.99
N THR A 83 17.96 21.03 -4.75
CA THR A 83 17.00 22.04 -4.30
C THR A 83 15.73 21.43 -3.72
N TRP A 84 15.15 20.41 -4.35
CA TRP A 84 13.91 19.82 -3.87
C TRP A 84 14.10 19.11 -2.53
N TYR A 85 15.13 18.27 -2.40
CA TYR A 85 15.41 17.52 -1.18
C TYR A 85 15.85 18.45 -0.02
N HIS A 86 16.83 19.32 -0.27
CA HIS A 86 17.48 20.12 0.77
C HIS A 86 16.76 21.43 1.09
N GLU A 87 16.23 22.13 0.09
CA GLU A 87 15.69 23.49 0.29
C GLU A 87 14.17 23.49 0.41
N ILE A 88 13.47 22.76 -0.47
CA ILE A 88 12.00 22.72 -0.49
C ILE A 88 11.45 21.79 0.58
N LYS A 89 11.91 20.54 0.59
CA LYS A 89 11.42 19.52 1.53
C LYS A 89 12.14 19.53 2.86
N LYS A 90 13.42 19.92 2.87
CA LYS A 90 14.28 19.96 4.07
C LYS A 90 14.22 18.65 4.84
N TYR A 91 14.29 17.55 4.09
CA TYR A 91 14.20 16.22 4.68
C TYR A 91 15.38 15.98 5.62
N GLN A 92 15.06 15.35 6.74
CA GLN A 92 16.01 15.00 7.78
C GLN A 92 15.62 13.61 8.30
N PRO A 93 16.60 12.79 8.72
CA PRO A 93 16.29 11.58 9.45
C PRO A 93 15.62 11.91 10.78
N ASP A 94 14.70 11.06 11.21
CA ASP A 94 14.14 11.08 12.55
C ASP A 94 15.07 10.37 13.56
N SER A 95 14.65 10.27 14.82
CA SER A 95 15.42 9.60 15.88
C SER A 95 15.65 8.10 15.62
N SER A 96 14.88 7.48 14.72
CA SER A 96 15.05 6.09 14.29
C SER A 96 15.88 5.94 13.02
N GLY A 97 16.37 7.04 12.44
CA GLY A 97 17.18 7.05 11.23
C GLY A 97 16.36 6.96 9.93
N TYR A 98 15.01 6.96 10.01
CA TYR A 98 14.15 6.98 8.84
C TYR A 98 13.89 8.40 8.37
N LEU A 99 13.61 8.58 7.08
CA LEU A 99 13.34 9.90 6.52
C LEU A 99 11.99 10.44 7.03
N ASP A 100 11.99 11.57 7.72
CA ASP A 100 10.76 12.29 8.02
C ASP A 100 10.30 13.05 6.76
N LEU A 101 9.17 12.62 6.19
CA LEU A 101 8.60 13.23 4.98
C LEU A 101 7.96 14.62 5.23
N LYS A 102 7.95 15.12 6.47
CA LYS A 102 7.62 16.50 6.90
C LYS A 102 6.40 17.14 6.25
N SER A 103 5.41 16.33 5.85
CA SER A 103 4.26 16.83 5.10
C SER A 103 3.19 17.36 6.05
N LYS A 104 2.89 18.65 5.91
CA LYS A 104 1.75 19.31 6.59
C LYS A 104 0.41 18.99 5.94
N SER A 105 0.42 18.40 4.75
CA SER A 105 -0.82 18.06 4.04
C SER A 105 -1.49 16.86 4.69
N LYS A 106 -2.81 16.96 4.88
CA LYS A 106 -3.65 15.82 5.27
C LYS A 106 -3.96 14.88 4.09
N VAL A 107 -3.58 15.26 2.86
CA VAL A 107 -3.81 14.47 1.64
C VAL A 107 -2.62 13.52 1.42
N ASN A 108 -2.88 12.22 1.48
CA ASN A 108 -1.85 11.18 1.34
C ASN A 108 -1.07 11.27 0.03
N GLU A 109 -1.70 11.70 -1.05
CA GLU A 109 -1.03 11.91 -2.34
C GLU A 109 0.18 12.85 -2.21
N TYR A 110 0.03 13.98 -1.54
CA TYR A 110 1.13 14.96 -1.40
C TYR A 110 2.17 14.53 -0.37
N ARG A 111 1.78 13.66 0.58
CA ARG A 111 2.68 13.08 1.58
C ARG A 111 3.61 12.05 0.96
N TYR A 112 3.07 11.14 0.15
CA TYR A 112 3.79 9.92 -0.26
C TYR A 112 4.02 9.80 -1.77
N ARG A 113 3.04 10.20 -2.59
CA ARG A 113 3.12 10.00 -4.04
C ARG A 113 4.20 10.89 -4.67
N PHE A 114 4.30 12.15 -4.23
CA PHE A 114 5.29 13.06 -4.81
C PHE A 114 6.73 12.64 -4.48
N PRO A 115 7.09 12.33 -3.22
CA PRO A 115 8.43 11.82 -2.92
C PRO A 115 8.71 10.48 -3.62
N ALA A 116 7.74 9.57 -3.63
CA ALA A 116 7.89 8.29 -4.32
C ALA A 116 8.13 8.46 -5.83
N ALA A 117 7.41 9.37 -6.50
CA ALA A 117 7.60 9.63 -7.92
C ALA A 117 8.98 10.24 -8.23
N MET A 118 9.47 11.13 -7.37
CA MET A 118 10.81 11.71 -7.49
C MET A 118 11.89 10.63 -7.32
N SER A 119 11.82 9.82 -6.25
CA SER A 119 12.73 8.70 -6.03
C SER A 119 12.66 7.66 -7.16
N PHE A 120 11.47 7.41 -7.72
CA PHE A 120 11.32 6.48 -8.84
C PHE A 120 12.05 6.96 -10.11
N GLY A 121 12.00 8.24 -10.44
CA GLY A 121 12.76 8.81 -11.57
C GLY A 121 14.28 8.65 -11.40
N ILE A 122 14.78 8.85 -10.18
CA ILE A 122 16.20 8.65 -9.85
C ILE A 122 16.56 7.16 -9.97
N ALA A 123 15.74 6.26 -9.42
CA ALA A 123 15.94 4.82 -9.49
C ALA A 123 15.97 4.31 -10.94
N ILE A 124 15.12 4.83 -11.83
CA ILE A 124 15.16 4.52 -13.26
C ILE A 124 16.50 4.93 -13.86
N ALA A 125 16.96 6.15 -13.60
CA ALA A 125 18.24 6.63 -14.14
C ALA A 125 19.41 5.77 -13.66
N ILE A 126 19.39 5.35 -12.39
CA ILE A 126 20.42 4.45 -11.82
C ILE A 126 20.36 3.07 -12.47
N LYS A 127 19.17 2.44 -12.50
CA LYS A 127 19.01 1.07 -13.02
C LYS A 127 19.29 0.94 -14.50
N THR A 128 19.06 2.01 -15.27
CA THR A 128 19.32 2.04 -16.72
C THR A 128 20.73 2.48 -17.07
N GLY A 129 21.58 2.82 -16.08
CA GLY A 129 22.93 3.34 -16.30
C GLY A 129 22.96 4.76 -16.89
N ILE A 130 21.83 5.47 -16.86
CA ILE A 130 21.70 6.84 -17.38
C ILE A 130 22.26 7.86 -16.38
N TYR A 131 22.19 7.56 -15.08
CA TYR A 131 22.63 8.46 -14.00
C TYR A 131 24.07 8.94 -14.20
N ASP A 132 24.29 10.24 -14.03
CA ASP A 132 25.59 10.87 -14.23
C ASP A 132 25.87 11.88 -13.10
N PRO A 133 26.77 11.55 -12.15
CA PRO A 133 27.15 12.43 -11.05
C PRO A 133 27.67 13.80 -11.50
N SER A 134 28.31 13.88 -12.67
CA SER A 134 28.87 15.15 -13.18
C SER A 134 27.77 16.14 -13.60
N ILE A 135 26.59 15.63 -13.96
CA ILE A 135 25.42 16.44 -14.32
C ILE A 135 24.54 16.70 -13.11
N THR A 136 24.30 15.67 -12.28
CA THR A 136 23.43 15.80 -11.10
C THR A 136 24.07 16.55 -9.95
N GLY A 137 25.40 16.58 -9.89
CA GLY A 137 26.16 17.18 -8.78
C GLY A 137 26.11 16.35 -7.49
N VAL A 138 25.61 15.11 -7.55
CA VAL A 138 25.42 14.22 -6.40
C VAL A 138 26.03 12.86 -6.73
N SER A 139 26.70 12.24 -5.76
CA SER A 139 27.35 10.94 -5.99
C SER A 139 26.33 9.83 -6.24
N LEU A 140 26.73 8.78 -6.96
CA LEU A 140 25.86 7.63 -7.20
C LEU A 140 25.43 6.95 -5.89
N GLN A 141 26.33 6.87 -4.91
CA GLN A 141 26.01 6.25 -3.61
C GLN A 141 24.98 7.08 -2.87
N GLU A 142 25.21 8.39 -2.77
CA GLU A 142 24.27 9.29 -2.12
C GLU A 142 22.88 9.29 -2.79
N ALA A 143 22.84 9.19 -4.13
CA ALA A 143 21.60 9.06 -4.85
C ALA A 143 20.85 7.76 -4.54
N LYS A 144 21.58 6.64 -4.39
CA LYS A 144 21.01 5.35 -3.97
C LYS A 144 20.44 5.41 -2.55
N ASP A 145 21.10 6.11 -1.64
CA ASP A 145 20.64 6.24 -0.25
C ASP A 145 19.34 7.06 -0.14
N LYS A 146 18.96 7.78 -1.21
CA LYS A 146 17.74 8.61 -1.31
C LYS A 146 16.64 7.99 -2.19
N THR A 147 16.81 6.74 -2.63
CA THR A 147 15.85 5.98 -3.46
C THR A 147 15.48 4.65 -2.84
#